data_AF-A0A6L8SZ44-F1
#
_entry.id   AF-A0A6L8SZ44-F1
#
_cell.length_a   1.000
_cell.length_b   1.000
_cell.length_c   1.000
_cell.angle_alpha   90.00
_cell.angle_beta   90.00
_cell.angle_gamma   90.00
#
_symmetry.space_group_name_H-M   'P 1'
#
loop_
_entity.id
_entity.type
_entity.pdbx_description
1 polymer ?
#
loop_
_entity_poly.entity_id
_entity_poly.type
_entity_poly.pdbx_seq_one_letter_code
_entity_poly.pdbx_strand_id
1 'polypeptide(L)' 'MVATAFSRLCTSCKKRFAYKQTDAIFDENGYGYSTKLVKCKHCGRLNVIRYFEDDSMKLNNDRKYYDYDMV' A
#
# COMPACT_ATOMS: atom_id res chain seq x y z
N MET A 1 9.27 4.65 -25.77
CA MET A 1 8.91 4.69 -24.33
C MET A 1 9.73 3.63 -23.62
N VAL A 2 10.70 4.02 -22.79
CA VAL A 2 11.50 3.07 -22.01
C VAL A 2 10.57 2.46 -20.96
N ALA A 3 10.29 1.16 -21.05
CA ALA A 3 9.50 0.46 -20.05
C ALA A 3 10.31 0.43 -18.75
N THR A 4 10.08 1.37 -17.84
CA THR A 4 10.72 1.44 -16.53
C THR A 4 10.32 0.22 -15.72
N ALA A 5 11.26 -0.73 -15.61
CA ALA A 5 11.12 -1.91 -14.78
C ALA A 5 11.76 -1.64 -13.41
N PHE A 6 11.00 -1.88 -12.35
CA PHE A 6 11.43 -1.76 -10.96
C PHE A 6 11.79 -3.13 -10.40
N SER A 7 12.60 -3.18 -9.35
CA SER A 7 12.93 -4.43 -8.64
C SER A 7 12.53 -4.34 -7.16
N ARG A 8 12.03 -5.45 -6.61
CA ARG A 8 11.68 -5.58 -5.19
C ARG A 8 12.15 -6.93 -4.66
N LEU A 9 12.60 -6.95 -3.41
CA LEU A 9 12.84 -8.18 -2.66
C LEU A 9 11.51 -8.66 -2.06
N CYS A 10 11.12 -9.90 -2.32
CA CYS A 10 9.92 -10.45 -1.71
C CYS A 10 10.16 -10.70 -0.21
N THR A 11 9.30 -10.17 0.65
CA THR A 11 9.39 -10.35 2.11
C THR A 11 9.17 -11.79 2.53
N SER A 12 8.41 -12.55 1.74
CA SER A 12 8.07 -13.95 2.02
C SER A 12 9.12 -14.93 1.51
N CYS A 13 9.37 -14.99 0.20
CA CYS A 13 10.27 -15.99 -0.38
C CYS A 13 11.71 -15.52 -0.51
N LYS A 14 12.02 -14.28 -0.10
CA LYS A 14 13.35 -13.67 -0.14
C LYS A 14 14.01 -13.61 -1.53
N LYS A 15 13.25 -13.88 -2.61
CA LYS A 15 13.70 -13.73 -3.99
C LYS A 15 13.44 -12.32 -4.50
N ARG A 16 14.38 -11.76 -5.24
CA ARG A 16 14.16 -10.51 -6.00
C ARG A 16 13.32 -10.78 -7.23
N PHE A 17 12.45 -9.85 -7.58
CA PHE A 17 11.63 -9.91 -8.79
C PHE A 17 11.49 -8.53 -9.40
N ALA A 18 11.34 -8.51 -10.73
CA ALA A 18 11.08 -7.31 -11.50
C ALA A 18 9.58 -7.11 -11.72
N TYR A 19 9.13 -5.87 -11.65
CA TYR A 19 7.74 -5.48 -11.88
C TYR A 19 7.67 -4.15 -12.64
N LYS A 20 6.59 -3.96 -13.39
CA LYS A 20 6.25 -2.69 -14.04
C LYS A 20 5.24 -1.92 -13.20
N GLN A 21 5.11 -0.63 -13.45
CA GLN A 21 4.11 0.19 -12.76
C GLN A 21 2.67 -0.30 -13.01
N THR A 22 2.41 -0.91 -14.18
CA THR A 22 1.14 -1.56 -14.55
C THR A 22 0.86 -2.84 -13.77
N ASP A 23 1.88 -3.47 -13.18
CA ASP A 23 1.72 -4.69 -12.37
C ASP A 23 1.29 -4.37 -10.92
N ALA A 24 1.30 -3.08 -10.55
CA ALA A 24 0.99 -2.65 -9.20
C ALA A 24 -0.51 -2.45 -9.00
N ILE A 25 -1.01 -2.90 -7.86
CA ILE A 25 -2.42 -2.87 -7.47
C ILE A 25 -2.55 -1.92 -6.27
N PHE A 26 -3.66 -1.20 -6.17
CA PHE A 26 -4.01 -0.42 -4.98
C PHE A 26 -4.96 -1.23 -4.10
N ASP A 27 -4.65 -1.29 -2.81
CA ASP A 27 -5.54 -1.79 -1.77
C ASP A 27 -6.10 -0.58 -1.02
N GLU A 28 -7.38 -0.32 -1.24
CA GLU A 28 -8.15 0.82 -0.70
C GLU A 28 -8.95 0.42 0.54
N ASN A 29 -8.54 -0.62 1.27
CA ASN A 29 -9.22 -1.02 2.51
C ASN A 29 -8.98 0.00 3.64
N GLY A 30 -9.67 1.14 3.58
CA GLY A 30 -10.55 1.67 4.61
C GLY A 30 -9.99 2.16 5.95
N TYR A 31 -8.70 2.02 6.24
CA TYR A 31 -8.14 2.39 7.56
C TYR A 31 -7.30 3.69 7.53
N GLY A 32 -7.52 4.55 6.53
CA GLY A 32 -6.81 5.84 6.38
C GLY A 32 -5.43 5.75 5.75
N TYR A 33 -5.09 4.59 5.17
CA TYR A 33 -3.87 4.40 4.40
C TYR A 33 -4.19 3.62 3.13
N SER A 34 -3.87 4.21 1.98
CA SER A 34 -3.86 3.50 0.71
C SER A 34 -2.52 2.79 0.53
N THR A 35 -2.53 1.48 0.30
CA THR A 35 -1.28 0.74 0.04
C THR A 35 -1.17 0.33 -1.41
N LYS A 36 0.01 0.58 -1.98
CA LYS A 36 0.33 0.08 -3.32
C LYS A 36 1.11 -1.22 -3.17
N LEU A 37 0.57 -2.25 -3.78
CA LEU A 37 1.01 -3.62 -3.68
C LEU A 37 1.50 -4.12 -5.04
N VAL A 38 2.35 -5.14 -5.02
CA VAL A 38 2.72 -5.89 -6.21
C VAL A 38 2.80 -7.38 -5.91
N LYS A 39 2.34 -8.21 -6.86
CA LYS A 39 2.41 -9.66 -6.73
C LYS A 39 3.81 -10.18 -7.04
N CYS A 40 4.40 -10.95 -6.14
CA CYS A 40 5.66 -11.61 -6.40
C CYS A 40 5.49 -12.70 -7.46
N LYS A 41 6.30 -12.67 -8.53
CA LYS A 41 6.25 -13.66 -9.63
C LYS A 41 6.74 -15.06 -9.23
N HIS A 42 7.45 -15.18 -8.10
CA HIS A 42 8.01 -16.46 -7.62
C HIS A 42 7.08 -17.22 -6.68
N CYS A 43 6.40 -16.52 -5.76
CA CYS A 43 5.58 -17.15 -4.71
C CYS A 43 4.12 -16.69 -4.71
N GLY A 44 3.75 -15.75 -5.59
CA GLY A 44 2.39 -15.24 -5.69
C GLY A 44 1.93 -14.33 -4.55
N ARG A 45 2.73 -14.13 -3.48
CA ARG A 45 2.35 -13.23 -2.39
C ARG A 45 2.41 -11.76 -2.79
N LEU A 46 1.49 -10.97 -2.24
CA LEU A 46 1.49 -9.52 -2.36
C LEU A 46 2.60 -8.91 -1.49
N ASN A 47 3.28 -7.93 -2.02
CA ASN A 47 4.33 -7.18 -1.33
C ASN A 47 3.99 -5.70 -1.40
N VAL A 48 4.08 -5.02 -0.27
CA VAL A 48 3.90 -3.57 -0.21
C VAL A 48 5.10 -2.89 -0.86
N ILE A 49 4.84 -1.99 -1.80
CA ILE A 49 5.86 -1.16 -2.45
C ILE A 49 5.82 0.29 -1.98
N ARG A 50 4.64 0.81 -1.59
CA ARG A 50 4.48 2.16 -1.06
C ARG A 50 3.24 2.25 -0.17
N TYR A 51 3.38 3.02 0.92
CA TYR A 51 2.27 3.50 1.73
C TYR A 51 1.94 4.92 1.29
N PHE A 52 0.65 5.22 1.18
CA PHE A 52 0.13 6.57 1.04
C PHE A 52 -0.69 6.86 2.29
N GLU A 53 -0.39 7.97 2.96
CA GLU A 53 -1.25 8.48 4.01
C GLU A 53 -2.43 9.17 3.32
N ASP A 54 -3.66 8.78 3.69
CA ASP A 54 -4.83 9.42 3.11
C ASP A 54 -5.04 10.77 3.81
N ASP A 55 -4.75 11.87 3.11
CA ASP A 55 -4.93 13.24 3.62
C ASP A 55 -6.38 13.54 4.06
N SER A 56 -7.33 12.71 3.61
CA SER A 56 -8.76 12.85 3.89
C SER A 56 -9.33 11.52 4.39
N MET A 57 -8.87 11.06 5.55
CA MET A 57 -9.67 10.10 6.32
C MET A 57 -11.07 10.70 6.49
N LYS A 58 -12.11 10.05 5.95
CA LYS A 58 -13.51 10.37 6.27
C LYS A 58 -13.80 9.93 7.71
N LEU A 59 -13.07 10.48 8.67
CA LEU A 59 -13.41 10.40 10.07
C LEU A 59 -14.70 11.19 10.21
N ASN A 60 -15.74 10.53 10.72
CA ASN A 60 -16.87 11.26 11.25
C ASN A 60 -16.33 12.08 12.43
N ASN A 61 -15.96 13.35 12.20
CA ASN A 61 -15.47 14.27 13.23
C ASN A 61 -16.57 14.72 14.20
N ASP A 62 -17.55 13.85 14.43
CA ASP A 62 -18.57 14.04 15.43
C ASP A 62 -17.93 13.75 16.81
N ARG A 63 -17.79 14.82 17.59
CA ARG A 63 -17.27 14.81 18.96
C ARG A 63 -17.99 13.82 19.87
N LYS A 64 -19.21 13.39 19.53
CA LYS A 64 -19.92 12.35 20.27
C LYS A 64 -19.15 11.02 20.33
N TYR A 65 -18.33 10.72 19.32
CA TYR A 65 -17.64 9.43 19.20
C TYR A 65 -16.17 9.48 19.58
N TYR A 66 -15.58 10.65 19.81
CA TYR A 66 -14.15 10.82 20.06
C TYR A 66 -13.89 11.92 21.11
N ASP A 67 -13.21 11.56 22.19
CA ASP A 67 -12.69 12.51 23.18
C ASP A 67 -11.39 13.12 22.65
N TYR A 68 -11.47 14.38 22.19
CA TYR A 68 -10.32 15.13 21.67
C TYR A 68 -9.56 15.90 22.77
N ASP A 69 -10.07 15.91 24.01
CA ASP A 69 -9.54 16.71 25.12
C ASP A 69 -8.53 15.96 26.02
N MET A 70 -7.84 14.93 25.51
CA MET A 70 -6.78 14.21 26.24
C MET A 70 -5.37 14.82 26.05
N VAL A 71 -5.24 16.15 26.09
CA VAL A 71 -3.94 16.87 26.17
C VAL A 71 -4.00 18.00 27.17
#